data_AF-A0A4R7LDG7-F1
#
_entry.id   AF-A0A4R7LDG7-F1
#
_cell.length_a   1.000
_cell.length_b   1.000
_cell.length_c   1.000
_cell.angle_alpha   90.00
_cell.angle_beta   90.00
_cell.angle_gamma   90.00
#
_symmetry.space_group_name_H-M   'P 1'
#
loop_
_entity.id
_entity.type
_entity.pdbx_description
1 polymer ?
#
loop_
_entity_poly.entity_id
_entity_poly.type
_entity_poly.pdbx_seq_one_letter_code
_entity_poly.pdbx_strand_id
1 'polypeptide(L)'
;MRFMLIVLISVFALLGPVAAQDSAADPRASTGGAQTLEDILARQAGQAMDDSFRSDAIGDPARAASKTDQLGTLGGVSDPELWRALRYGKADITTQSRGPAAKTLIQDGGMWWLEFRQGPLLTYGSYLLGGTLLLLALFYLIRGRIRIDGEKTGRKIERFKAFERFGHWLLASSFLVLGLTGLISLFGRKVMIPTFGHDAFSTIAIGSKWVHNNISWAFIVALVIIFVVWVVHNLPDRTDLNWLAKGGGIFSKGHPPAKKFNAGQKLIFWSVIILGGSISLTGLSLLFPFDLQLFGPTFAKLNAIGAPGWFGMADLSATLSPQEEMQFAQLWHAIVSLVLIAIVFAHIYIGSVGMEGAFDAMGTGQVEEQWAREHHSLWVDEVTAQKPATTTKEA
;
A
#
# COMPACT_ATOMS: atom_id res chain seq x y z
N MET A 1 25.26 6.92 68.92
CA MET A 1 24.74 8.30 68.83
C MET A 1 25.02 8.99 67.49
N ARG A 2 26.28 9.04 67.02
CA ARG A 2 26.63 9.67 65.71
C ARG A 2 25.94 9.05 64.49
N PHE A 3 25.77 7.73 64.45
CA PHE A 3 25.13 7.05 63.32
C PHE A 3 23.61 7.33 63.23
N MET A 4 22.92 7.35 64.37
CA MET A 4 21.50 7.72 64.44
C MET A 4 21.28 9.18 64.03
N LEU A 5 22.20 10.08 64.40
CA LEU A 5 22.11 11.50 64.01
C LEU A 5 22.26 11.67 62.49
N ILE A 6 23.17 10.91 61.86
CA ILE A 6 23.36 10.94 60.41
C ILE A 6 22.12 10.40 59.69
N VAL A 7 21.56 9.28 60.13
CA VAL A 7 20.33 8.72 59.55
C VAL A 7 19.15 9.67 59.73
N LEU A 8 19.01 10.32 60.89
CA LEU A 8 17.92 11.27 61.14
C LEU A 8 18.04 12.52 60.24
N ILE A 9 19.26 13.02 60.02
CA ILE A 9 19.54 14.15 59.13
C ILE A 9 19.29 13.76 57.66
N SER A 10 19.67 12.54 57.25
CA SER A 10 19.40 12.03 55.90
C SER A 10 17.91 11.82 55.63
N VAL A 11 17.14 11.38 56.62
CA VAL A 11 15.67 11.22 56.50
C VAL A 11 14.96 12.58 56.50
N PHE A 12 15.44 13.56 57.27
CA PHE A 12 14.88 14.92 57.23
C PHE A 12 15.20 15.64 55.91
N ALA A 13 16.36 15.36 55.29
CA ALA A 13 16.72 15.88 53.96
C ALA A 13 15.88 15.27 52.82
N LEU A 14 15.26 14.10 53.02
CA LEU A 14 14.39 13.44 52.05
C LEU A 14 12.89 13.77 52.24
N LEU A 15 12.53 14.45 53.33
CA LEU A 15 11.15 14.82 53.68
C LEU A 15 10.86 16.33 53.56
N GLY A 16 11.83 17.12 53.10
CA GLY A 16 11.57 18.50 52.71
C GLY A 16 10.61 18.53 51.51
N PRO A 17 9.61 19.43 51.47
CA PRO A 17 8.81 19.60 50.28
C PRO A 17 9.78 19.90 49.13
N VAL A 18 9.69 19.14 48.04
CA VAL A 18 10.27 19.55 46.76
C VAL A 18 9.47 20.78 46.35
N ALA A 19 9.85 21.93 46.87
CA ALA A 19 9.48 23.19 46.28
C ALA A 19 10.17 23.17 44.92
N ALA A 20 9.40 22.84 43.89
CA ALA A 20 9.79 23.18 42.53
C ALA A 20 10.19 24.66 42.59
N GLN A 21 11.43 24.95 42.23
CA GLN A 21 11.90 26.30 42.11
C GLN A 21 11.02 26.90 41.00
N ASP A 22 9.96 27.61 41.37
CA ASP A 22 9.21 28.47 40.47
C ASP A 22 10.23 29.45 39.93
N SER A 23 10.76 29.09 38.76
CA SER A 23 11.78 29.86 38.10
C SER A 23 11.10 31.16 37.72
N ALA A 24 11.54 32.24 38.36
CA ALA A 24 11.21 33.60 37.99
C ALA A 24 11.27 33.71 36.47
N ALA A 25 10.14 34.14 35.88
CA ALA A 25 9.90 34.45 34.47
C ALA A 25 11.00 33.94 33.52
N ASP A 26 10.75 32.85 32.80
CA ASP A 26 11.66 32.31 31.77
C ASP A 26 12.19 33.47 30.90
N PRO A 27 13.49 33.82 31.00
CA PRO A 27 14.07 34.91 30.23
C PRO A 27 13.88 34.71 28.72
N ARG A 28 13.68 33.48 28.28
CA ARG A 28 13.41 33.16 26.87
C ARG A 28 12.02 33.64 26.43
N ALA A 29 11.02 33.66 27.31
CA ALA A 29 9.69 34.21 27.01
C ALA A 29 9.76 35.69 26.61
N SER A 30 10.72 36.45 27.15
CA SER A 30 10.95 37.86 26.82
C SER A 30 11.47 38.10 25.40
N THR A 31 12.00 37.05 24.74
CA THR A 31 12.53 37.11 23.38
C THR A 31 11.50 36.80 22.29
N GLY A 32 10.23 36.57 22.68
CA GLY A 32 9.08 36.41 21.76
C GLY A 32 9.02 35.11 20.94
N GLY A 33 10.08 34.29 20.95
CA GLY A 33 10.15 33.05 20.15
C GLY A 33 10.27 31.76 20.96
N ALA A 34 10.14 31.82 22.29
CA ALA A 34 10.33 30.67 23.16
C ALA A 34 9.04 29.85 23.34
N GLN A 35 9.16 28.53 23.23
CA GLN A 35 8.07 27.61 23.54
C GLN A 35 7.90 27.52 25.05
N THR A 36 6.65 27.60 25.50
CA THR A 36 6.31 27.35 26.90
C THR A 36 6.36 25.84 27.19
N LEU A 37 6.40 25.47 28.46
CA LEU A 37 6.26 24.07 28.85
C LEU A 37 4.91 23.49 28.41
N GLU A 38 3.85 24.29 28.50
CA GLU A 38 2.52 23.92 28.01
C GLU A 38 2.56 23.60 26.51
N ASP A 39 3.28 24.40 25.72
CA ASP A 39 3.44 24.16 24.29
C ASP A 39 4.15 22.83 23.99
N ILE A 40 5.15 22.50 24.81
CA ILE A 40 5.91 21.26 24.66
C ILE A 40 5.02 20.07 25.00
N LEU A 41 4.27 20.15 26.10
CA LEU A 41 3.37 19.09 26.55
C LEU A 41 2.19 18.89 25.60
N ALA A 42 1.58 19.97 25.10
CA ALA A 42 0.51 19.92 24.11
C ALA A 42 0.97 19.23 22.82
N ARG A 43 2.18 19.55 22.33
CA ARG A 43 2.78 18.86 21.18
C ARG A 43 3.03 17.39 21.44
N GLN A 44 3.54 17.04 22.63
CA GLN A 44 3.75 15.63 23.01
C GLN A 44 2.43 14.86 23.11
N ALA A 45 1.34 15.53 23.48
CA ALA A 45 0.00 14.98 23.50
C ALA A 45 -0.68 14.96 22.11
N GLY A 46 -0.04 15.46 21.05
CA GLY A 46 -0.60 15.53 19.70
C GLY A 46 -1.75 16.54 19.54
N GLN A 47 -1.82 17.54 20.42
CA GLN A 47 -2.88 18.56 20.37
C GLN A 47 -2.58 19.61 19.30
N ALA A 48 -3.65 20.17 18.71
CA ALA A 48 -3.52 21.30 17.80
C ALA A 48 -3.01 22.52 18.58
N MET A 49 -2.01 23.19 18.02
CA MET A 49 -1.29 24.29 18.66
C MET A 49 -1.29 25.52 17.77
N ASP A 50 -1.53 26.69 18.36
CA ASP A 50 -1.27 27.95 17.68
C ASP A 50 0.24 28.21 17.64
N ASP A 51 0.84 28.06 16.46
CA ASP A 51 2.26 28.28 16.22
C ASP A 51 2.51 29.64 15.55
N SER A 52 1.50 30.53 15.47
CA SER A 52 1.60 31.85 14.83
C SER A 52 2.73 32.67 15.42
N PHE A 53 2.84 32.72 16.75
CA PHE A 53 3.90 33.43 17.48
C PHE A 53 5.31 33.03 17.03
N ARG A 54 5.51 31.77 16.60
CA ARG A 54 6.77 31.31 16.03
C ARG A 54 6.81 31.58 14.53
N SER A 55 5.78 31.19 13.81
CA SER A 55 5.77 31.31 12.35
C SER A 55 5.89 32.76 11.87
N ASP A 56 5.48 33.75 12.67
CA ASP A 56 5.52 35.17 12.33
C ASP A 56 6.74 35.90 12.90
N ALA A 57 7.45 35.30 13.87
CA ALA A 57 8.71 35.83 14.38
C ALA A 57 9.85 35.57 13.39
N ILE A 58 9.84 36.19 12.22
CA ILE A 58 10.85 35.97 11.16
C ILE A 58 11.85 37.14 10.99
N GLY A 59 11.85 38.08 11.94
CA GLY A 59 12.69 39.27 11.91
C GLY A 59 12.23 40.29 10.85
N ASP A 60 12.87 41.46 10.84
CA ASP A 60 12.63 42.52 9.86
C ASP A 60 13.98 43.11 9.40
N PRO A 61 14.43 42.82 8.17
CA PRO A 61 15.70 43.36 7.65
C PRO A 61 15.80 44.88 7.72
N ALA A 62 14.67 45.61 7.70
CA ALA A 62 14.64 47.05 7.78
C ALA A 62 14.91 47.60 9.20
N ARG A 63 14.88 46.75 10.23
CA ARG A 63 15.19 47.11 11.64
C ARG A 63 16.67 46.99 12.00
N ALA A 64 17.57 46.93 11.01
CA ALA A 64 19.01 46.90 11.26
C ALA A 64 19.45 48.12 12.09
N ALA A 65 20.35 47.89 13.05
CA ALA A 65 20.88 48.93 13.91
C ALA A 65 21.64 50.00 13.08
N SER A 66 21.67 51.23 13.58
CA SER A 66 22.36 52.31 12.87
C SER A 66 23.86 52.02 12.80
N LYS A 67 24.51 52.45 11.71
CA LYS A 67 25.97 52.40 11.58
C LYS A 67 26.70 53.18 12.69
N THR A 68 26.00 54.09 13.36
CA THR A 68 26.51 54.92 14.44
C THR A 68 26.37 54.29 15.84
N ASP A 69 25.69 53.14 15.96
CA ASP A 69 25.47 52.50 17.25
C ASP A 69 26.74 51.80 17.75
N GLN A 70 26.87 51.68 19.08
CA GLN A 70 28.09 51.22 19.77
C GLN A 70 28.56 49.82 19.33
N LEU A 71 27.64 48.96 18.86
CA LEU A 71 27.91 47.60 18.42
C LEU A 71 28.08 47.47 16.89
N GLY A 72 28.06 48.59 16.15
CA GLY A 72 28.15 48.61 14.69
C GLY A 72 26.89 48.09 13.99
N THR A 73 27.01 47.69 12.71
CA THR A 73 25.90 47.17 11.91
C THR A 73 25.58 45.72 12.28
N LEU A 74 24.83 45.52 13.35
CA LEU A 74 24.10 44.27 13.55
C LEU A 74 23.02 44.20 12.46
N GLY A 75 22.96 43.10 11.71
CA GLY A 75 21.92 42.87 10.72
C GLY A 75 20.53 42.89 11.36
N GLY A 76 19.50 43.30 10.62
CA GLY A 76 18.12 43.41 11.13
C GLY A 76 17.41 42.07 11.39
N VAL A 77 18.05 40.95 11.04
CA VAL A 77 17.53 39.59 11.22
C VAL A 77 18.63 38.70 11.80
N SER A 78 18.28 37.92 12.82
CA SER A 78 19.15 36.94 13.46
C SER A 78 19.08 35.57 12.77
N ASP A 79 20.11 34.73 12.94
CA ASP A 79 20.13 33.37 12.35
C ASP A 79 18.88 32.53 12.71
N PRO A 80 18.38 32.52 13.98
CA PRO A 80 17.18 31.77 14.31
C PRO A 80 15.94 32.25 13.55
N GLU A 81 15.81 33.55 13.29
CA GLU A 81 14.70 34.13 12.50
C GLU A 81 14.79 33.74 11.03
N LEU A 82 16.00 33.74 10.45
CA LEU A 82 16.24 33.24 9.11
C LEU A 82 15.82 31.76 8.96
N TRP A 83 16.30 30.89 9.87
CA TRP A 83 15.96 29.47 9.84
C TRP A 83 14.47 29.22 10.08
N ARG A 84 13.81 30.09 10.84
CA ARG A 84 12.36 30.06 11.04
C ARG A 84 11.61 30.42 9.76
N ALA A 85 12.01 31.50 9.10
CA ALA A 85 11.44 31.91 7.82
C ALA A 85 11.57 30.80 6.76
N LEU A 86 12.72 30.13 6.71
CA LEU A 86 12.96 28.98 5.84
C LEU A 86 12.06 27.78 6.16
N ARG A 87 11.90 27.45 7.44
CA ARG A 87 11.08 26.32 7.91
C ARG A 87 9.59 26.50 7.60
N TYR A 88 9.07 27.72 7.79
CA TYR A 88 7.65 28.01 7.52
C TYR A 88 7.40 28.47 6.08
N GLY A 89 8.40 28.41 5.19
CA GLY A 89 8.25 28.82 3.79
C GLY A 89 7.95 30.31 3.58
N LYS A 90 8.30 31.16 4.55
CA LYS A 90 8.09 32.63 4.52
C LYS A 90 9.33 33.42 4.11
N ALA A 91 10.48 32.76 3.93
CA ALA A 91 11.69 33.40 3.47
C ALA A 91 11.54 33.89 2.01
N ASP A 92 12.05 35.07 1.70
CA ASP A 92 12.12 35.57 0.33
C ASP A 92 13.27 34.89 -0.42
N ILE A 93 12.94 33.85 -1.19
CA ILE A 93 13.90 33.04 -1.93
C ILE A 93 13.84 33.35 -3.42
N THR A 94 15.01 33.68 -3.97
CA THR A 94 15.23 33.78 -5.42
C THR A 94 15.96 32.53 -5.91
N THR A 95 15.53 32.00 -7.05
CA THR A 95 16.10 30.79 -7.65
C THR A 95 16.10 30.92 -9.17
N GLN A 96 17.11 30.34 -9.81
CA GLN A 96 17.20 30.25 -11.27
C GLN A 96 16.23 29.20 -11.83
N SER A 97 15.87 28.19 -11.03
CA SER A 97 14.91 27.15 -11.41
C SER A 97 13.47 27.66 -11.30
N ARG A 98 12.66 27.41 -12.32
CA ARG A 98 11.25 27.88 -12.39
C ARG A 98 10.21 26.77 -12.18
N GLY A 99 10.62 25.65 -11.58
CA GLY A 99 9.73 24.52 -11.31
C GLY A 99 8.87 24.68 -10.04
N PRO A 100 7.81 23.86 -9.88
CA PRO A 100 7.10 23.72 -8.61
C PRO A 100 8.07 23.41 -7.46
N ALA A 101 7.81 23.96 -6.27
CA ALA A 101 8.66 23.83 -5.08
C ALA A 101 10.12 24.33 -5.24
N ALA A 102 10.48 25.04 -6.33
CA ALA A 102 11.86 25.54 -6.53
C ALA A 102 12.32 26.57 -5.48
N LYS A 103 11.38 27.17 -4.74
CA LYS A 103 11.63 28.09 -3.62
C LYS A 103 11.50 27.42 -2.24
N THR A 104 11.12 26.14 -2.19
CA THR A 104 10.94 25.39 -0.94
C THR A 104 12.28 24.79 -0.52
N LEU A 105 12.88 25.35 0.53
CA LEU A 105 14.19 24.90 1.02
C LEU A 105 14.07 23.84 2.12
N ILE A 106 13.02 23.92 2.94
CA ILE A 106 12.65 22.90 3.92
C ILE A 106 11.25 22.43 3.59
N GLN A 107 11.09 21.12 3.36
CA GLN A 107 9.82 20.51 3.01
C GLN A 107 9.39 19.59 4.15
N ASP A 108 8.21 19.83 4.70
CA ASP A 108 7.60 19.04 5.79
C ASP A 108 6.31 18.34 5.37
N GLY A 109 5.69 18.73 4.25
CA GLY A 109 4.46 18.14 3.74
C GLY A 109 4.53 16.63 3.44
N GLY A 110 5.71 16.00 3.45
CA GLY A 110 5.85 14.54 3.34
C GLY A 110 5.81 13.76 4.66
N MET A 111 5.73 14.45 5.81
CA MET A 111 5.80 13.80 7.11
C MET A 111 4.59 12.91 7.40
N TRP A 112 3.37 13.33 7.02
CA TRP A 112 2.17 12.50 7.17
C TRP A 112 2.31 11.17 6.42
N TRP A 113 2.87 11.22 5.20
CA TRP A 113 3.10 10.05 4.37
C TRP A 113 4.14 9.13 5.00
N LEU A 114 5.21 9.70 5.55
CA LEU A 114 6.26 8.95 6.23
C LEU A 114 5.73 8.24 7.47
N GLU A 115 4.97 8.95 8.30
CA GLU A 115 4.34 8.41 9.52
C GLU A 115 3.35 7.30 9.18
N PHE A 116 2.48 7.52 8.19
CA PHE A 116 1.54 6.50 7.72
C PHE A 116 2.27 5.26 7.21
N ARG A 117 3.30 5.46 6.37
CA ARG A 117 4.08 4.38 5.75
C ARG A 117 4.86 3.59 6.80
N GLN A 118 5.42 4.23 7.83
CA GLN A 118 6.23 3.56 8.86
C GLN A 118 5.43 2.94 10.00
N GLY A 119 4.18 3.37 10.19
CA GLY A 119 3.28 2.82 11.21
C GLY A 119 2.11 2.06 10.58
N PRO A 120 0.94 2.71 10.38
CA PRO A 120 -0.30 2.08 9.93
C PRO A 120 -0.14 1.12 8.75
N LEU A 121 0.53 1.53 7.68
CA LEU A 121 0.66 0.71 6.47
C LEU A 121 1.38 -0.61 6.73
N LEU A 122 2.49 -0.56 7.48
CA LEU A 122 3.25 -1.77 7.82
C LEU A 122 2.45 -2.68 8.75
N THR A 123 1.86 -2.11 9.80
CA THR A 123 1.10 -2.88 10.79
C THR A 123 -0.11 -3.59 10.16
N TYR A 124 -0.97 -2.85 9.48
CA TYR A 124 -2.16 -3.43 8.86
C TYR A 124 -1.80 -4.31 7.66
N GLY A 125 -0.75 -3.97 6.91
CA GLY A 125 -0.22 -4.84 5.86
C GLY A 125 0.25 -6.18 6.40
N SER A 126 0.98 -6.20 7.53
CA SER A 126 1.41 -7.43 8.19
C SER A 126 0.23 -8.26 8.69
N TYR A 127 -0.77 -7.63 9.31
CA TYR A 127 -1.98 -8.32 9.76
C TYR A 127 -2.77 -8.91 8.59
N LEU A 128 -2.91 -8.16 7.48
CA LEU A 128 -3.62 -8.64 6.30
C LEU A 128 -2.93 -9.87 5.69
N LEU A 129 -1.63 -9.77 5.42
CA LEU A 129 -0.88 -10.84 4.76
C LEU A 129 -0.70 -12.06 5.68
N GLY A 130 -0.23 -11.82 6.92
CA GLY A 130 -0.04 -12.87 7.90
C GLY A 130 -1.36 -13.52 8.33
N GLY A 131 -2.40 -12.70 8.52
CA GLY A 131 -3.75 -13.17 8.84
C GLY A 131 -4.34 -14.01 7.72
N THR A 132 -4.18 -13.60 6.45
CA THR A 132 -4.66 -14.39 5.31
C THR A 132 -3.94 -15.73 5.22
N LEU A 133 -2.61 -15.76 5.35
CA LEU A 133 -1.85 -17.02 5.36
C LEU A 133 -2.27 -17.92 6.53
N LEU A 134 -2.45 -17.37 7.73
CA LEU A 134 -2.92 -18.11 8.89
C LEU A 134 -4.33 -18.67 8.67
N LEU A 135 -5.26 -17.88 8.14
CA LEU A 135 -6.62 -18.31 7.84
C LEU A 135 -6.63 -19.43 6.80
N LEU A 136 -5.84 -19.33 5.73
CA LEU A 136 -5.72 -20.38 4.72
C LEU A 136 -5.11 -21.66 5.32
N ALA A 137 -4.09 -21.53 6.17
CA ALA A 137 -3.48 -22.67 6.86
C ALA A 137 -4.48 -23.36 7.81
N LEU A 138 -5.19 -22.59 8.64
CA LEU A 138 -6.23 -23.11 9.53
C LEU A 138 -7.36 -23.77 8.75
N PHE A 139 -7.83 -23.14 7.68
CA PHE A 139 -8.84 -23.70 6.80
C PHE A 139 -8.38 -25.03 6.21
N TYR A 140 -7.13 -25.12 5.75
CA TYR A 140 -6.55 -26.37 5.26
C TYR A 140 -6.48 -27.46 6.34
N LEU A 141 -6.07 -27.12 7.57
CA LEU A 141 -5.99 -28.08 8.67
C LEU A 141 -7.37 -28.59 9.12
N ILE A 142 -8.39 -27.73 9.08
CA ILE A 142 -9.75 -28.09 9.48
C ILE A 142 -10.48 -28.86 8.38
N ARG A 143 -10.38 -28.39 7.13
CA ARG A 143 -11.18 -28.90 6.01
C ARG A 143 -10.44 -29.93 5.16
N GLY A 144 -9.12 -29.84 5.07
CA GLY A 144 -8.31 -30.61 4.15
C GLY A 144 -8.45 -30.15 2.69
N ARG A 145 -7.94 -30.99 1.78
CA ARG A 145 -8.05 -30.79 0.33
C ARG A 145 -9.44 -31.17 -0.17
N ILE A 146 -10.04 -30.33 -1.00
CA ILE A 146 -11.27 -30.64 -1.73
C ILE A 146 -10.93 -31.69 -2.80
N ARG A 147 -11.44 -32.91 -2.62
CA ARG A 147 -11.23 -34.04 -3.54
C ARG A 147 -12.32 -34.07 -4.60
N ILE A 148 -12.04 -34.79 -5.69
CA ILE A 148 -13.02 -35.10 -6.73
C ILE A 148 -14.04 -36.09 -6.14
N ASP A 149 -15.32 -35.80 -6.32
CA ASP A 149 -16.43 -36.62 -5.82
C ASP A 149 -16.76 -37.75 -6.82
N GLY A 150 -16.32 -38.97 -6.53
CA GLY A 150 -16.63 -40.17 -7.32
C GLY A 150 -15.41 -40.74 -8.03
N GLU A 151 -15.64 -41.65 -8.98
CA GLU A 151 -14.56 -42.33 -9.71
C GLU A 151 -14.01 -41.44 -10.84
N LYS A 152 -12.68 -41.33 -10.90
CA LYS A 152 -12.01 -40.65 -12.02
C LYS A 152 -12.25 -41.47 -13.29
N THR A 153 -12.70 -40.79 -14.34
CA THR A 153 -12.96 -41.40 -15.65
C THR A 153 -11.69 -41.82 -16.39
N GLY A 154 -10.53 -41.28 -15.99
CA GLY A 154 -9.25 -41.43 -16.69
C GLY A 154 -9.16 -40.60 -17.97
N ARG A 155 -10.24 -39.96 -18.41
CA ARG A 155 -10.29 -39.08 -19.58
C ARG A 155 -9.95 -37.66 -19.18
N LYS A 156 -9.19 -36.98 -20.04
CA LYS A 156 -8.84 -35.57 -19.88
C LYS A 156 -9.48 -34.73 -20.97
N ILE A 157 -9.89 -33.52 -20.61
CA ILE A 157 -10.46 -32.53 -21.52
C ILE A 157 -9.62 -31.24 -21.49
N GLU A 158 -9.44 -30.64 -22.67
CA GLU A 158 -8.68 -29.40 -22.80
C GLU A 158 -9.48 -28.24 -22.22
N ARG A 159 -8.92 -27.57 -21.22
CA ARG A 159 -9.52 -26.40 -20.58
C ARG A 159 -8.88 -25.09 -21.03
N PHE A 160 -7.55 -25.08 -21.14
CA PHE A 160 -6.77 -23.89 -21.45
C PHE A 160 -5.72 -24.18 -22.52
N LYS A 161 -5.74 -23.39 -23.60
CA LYS A 161 -4.74 -23.49 -24.67
C LYS A 161 -3.35 -23.07 -24.20
N ALA A 162 -2.31 -23.47 -24.93
CA ALA A 162 -0.92 -23.12 -24.61
C ALA A 162 -0.70 -21.60 -24.48
N PHE A 163 -1.30 -20.79 -25.35
CA PHE A 163 -1.18 -19.33 -25.28
C PHE A 163 -1.88 -18.73 -24.04
N GLU A 164 -3.03 -19.28 -23.64
CA GLU A 164 -3.73 -18.87 -22.40
C GLU A 164 -2.84 -19.16 -21.17
N ARG A 165 -2.22 -20.34 -21.14
CA ARG A 165 -1.28 -20.74 -20.08
C ARG A 165 -0.03 -19.87 -20.06
N PHE A 166 0.53 -19.54 -21.23
CA PHE A 166 1.67 -18.63 -21.33
C PHE A 166 1.34 -17.27 -20.71
N GLY A 167 0.20 -16.66 -21.09
CA GLY A 167 -0.25 -15.40 -20.50
C GLY A 167 -0.41 -15.48 -18.98
N HIS A 168 -0.98 -16.58 -18.48
CA HIS A 168 -1.14 -16.80 -17.05
C HIS A 168 0.20 -16.91 -16.32
N TRP A 169 1.14 -17.72 -16.82
CA TRP A 169 2.43 -17.90 -16.17
C TRP A 169 3.33 -16.67 -16.28
N LEU A 170 3.23 -15.91 -17.36
CA LEU A 170 3.89 -14.61 -17.48
C LEU A 170 3.36 -13.65 -16.40
N LEU A 171 2.03 -13.58 -16.23
CA LEU A 171 1.39 -12.74 -15.21
C LEU A 171 1.75 -13.20 -13.78
N ALA A 172 1.65 -14.50 -13.51
CA ALA A 172 1.86 -15.07 -12.18
C ALA A 172 3.32 -14.94 -11.73
N SER A 173 4.27 -15.32 -12.59
CA SER A 173 5.70 -15.25 -12.25
C SER A 173 6.18 -13.81 -12.06
N SER A 174 5.78 -12.89 -12.96
CA SER A 174 6.09 -11.46 -12.81
C SER A 174 5.47 -10.90 -11.53
N PHE A 175 4.21 -11.22 -11.23
CA PHE A 175 3.56 -10.78 -9.99
C PHE A 175 4.27 -11.27 -8.73
N LEU A 176 4.71 -12.53 -8.68
CA LEU A 176 5.43 -13.06 -7.51
C LEU A 176 6.74 -12.31 -7.27
N VAL A 177 7.50 -12.03 -8.34
CA VAL A 177 8.76 -11.28 -8.23
C VAL A 177 8.50 -9.82 -7.84
N LEU A 178 7.48 -9.17 -8.42
CA LEU A 178 7.08 -7.81 -8.09
C LEU A 178 6.58 -7.70 -6.64
N GLY A 179 5.75 -8.65 -6.20
CA GLY A 179 5.26 -8.73 -4.84
C GLY A 179 6.41 -8.88 -3.84
N LEU A 180 7.36 -9.78 -4.10
CA LEU A 180 8.53 -9.96 -3.23
C LEU A 180 9.40 -8.70 -3.15
N THR A 181 9.76 -8.13 -4.30
CA THR A 181 10.59 -6.91 -4.35
C THR A 181 9.88 -5.68 -3.76
N GLY A 182 8.56 -5.58 -3.93
CA GLY A 182 7.72 -4.55 -3.30
C GLY A 182 7.67 -4.69 -1.77
N LEU A 183 7.52 -5.93 -1.26
CA LEU A 183 7.57 -6.21 0.18
C LEU A 183 8.94 -5.91 0.77
N ILE A 184 10.04 -6.23 0.07
CA ILE A 184 11.40 -5.84 0.48
C ILE A 184 11.54 -4.33 0.57
N SER A 185 11.02 -3.58 -0.41
CA SER A 185 11.05 -2.11 -0.39
C SER A 185 10.22 -1.51 0.76
N LEU A 186 9.10 -2.15 1.10
CA LEU A 186 8.22 -1.71 2.17
C LEU A 186 8.78 -2.04 3.57
N PHE A 187 9.13 -3.31 3.83
CA PHE A 187 9.53 -3.83 5.15
C PHE A 187 11.03 -3.79 5.42
N GLY A 188 11.86 -3.69 4.37
CA GLY A 188 13.30 -3.95 4.48
C GLY A 188 14.04 -3.08 5.50
N ARG A 189 13.66 -1.80 5.65
CA ARG A 189 14.29 -0.95 6.67
C ARG A 189 13.98 -1.39 8.11
N LYS A 190 12.78 -1.92 8.36
CA LYS A 190 12.34 -2.31 9.71
C LYS A 190 12.74 -3.74 10.06
N VAL A 191 12.83 -4.62 9.06
CA VAL A 191 13.11 -6.05 9.27
C VAL A 191 14.54 -6.41 8.90
N MET A 192 15.01 -5.98 7.72
CA MET A 192 16.29 -6.45 7.19
C MET A 192 17.48 -5.67 7.76
N ILE A 193 17.37 -4.35 7.96
CA ILE A 193 18.47 -3.58 8.55
C ILE A 193 18.82 -4.07 9.96
N PRO A 194 17.87 -4.27 10.89
CA PRO A 194 18.20 -4.79 12.22
C PRO A 194 18.74 -6.21 12.21
N THR A 195 18.33 -7.03 11.22
CA THR A 195 18.70 -8.46 11.16
C THR A 195 20.03 -8.69 10.44
N PHE A 196 20.32 -7.94 9.38
CA PHE A 196 21.42 -8.20 8.45
C PHE A 196 22.37 -7.00 8.25
N GLY A 197 22.05 -5.84 8.81
CA GLY A 197 22.84 -4.61 8.66
C GLY A 197 22.53 -3.81 7.40
N HIS A 198 23.11 -2.61 7.33
CA HIS A 198 22.86 -1.65 6.26
C HIS A 198 23.41 -2.10 4.90
N ASP A 199 24.60 -2.70 4.85
CA ASP A 199 25.27 -3.05 3.59
C ASP A 199 24.55 -4.18 2.85
N ALA A 200 24.11 -5.20 3.59
CA ALA A 200 23.31 -6.29 3.04
C ALA A 200 21.97 -5.78 2.51
N PHE A 201 21.26 -4.94 3.30
CA PHE A 201 20.01 -4.34 2.85
C PHE A 201 20.20 -3.45 1.62
N SER A 202 21.26 -2.63 1.57
CA SER A 202 21.55 -1.76 0.43
C SER A 202 21.66 -2.55 -0.86
N THR A 203 22.45 -3.63 -0.86
CA THR A 203 22.64 -4.50 -2.02
C THR A 203 21.31 -5.12 -2.48
N ILE A 204 20.54 -5.67 -1.53
CA ILE A 204 19.25 -6.29 -1.84
C ILE A 204 18.22 -5.27 -2.33
N ALA A 205 18.20 -4.07 -1.75
CA ALA A 205 17.27 -3.01 -2.14
C ALA A 205 17.55 -2.47 -3.54
N ILE A 206 18.83 -2.29 -3.90
CA ILE A 206 19.25 -1.89 -5.25
C ILE A 206 18.80 -2.94 -6.28
N GLY A 207 19.13 -4.23 -6.02
CA GLY A 207 18.71 -5.32 -6.88
C GLY A 207 17.19 -5.40 -7.00
N SER A 208 16.47 -5.29 -5.88
CA SER A 208 15.01 -5.33 -5.85
C SER A 208 14.39 -4.21 -6.67
N LYS A 209 14.88 -2.96 -6.54
CA LYS A 209 14.37 -1.83 -7.33
C LYS A 209 14.61 -2.03 -8.83
N TRP A 210 15.80 -2.49 -9.21
CA TRP A 210 16.11 -2.77 -10.62
C TRP A 210 15.21 -3.86 -11.19
N VAL A 211 15.05 -4.97 -10.47
CA VAL A 211 14.17 -6.08 -10.85
C VAL A 211 12.72 -5.61 -10.94
N HIS A 212 12.23 -4.88 -9.93
CA HIS A 212 10.85 -4.40 -9.87
C HIS A 212 10.49 -3.50 -11.06
N ASN A 213 11.38 -2.55 -11.39
CA ASN A 213 11.15 -1.60 -12.47
C ASN A 213 11.19 -2.24 -13.87
N ASN A 214 11.93 -3.32 -14.05
CA ASN A 214 12.06 -3.98 -15.36
C ASN A 214 11.00 -5.07 -15.56
N ILE A 215 10.68 -5.85 -14.53
CA ILE A 215 9.67 -6.92 -14.62
C ILE A 215 8.24 -6.37 -14.66
N SER A 216 8.00 -5.15 -14.17
CA SER A 216 6.69 -4.49 -14.24
C SER A 216 6.14 -4.42 -15.66
N TRP A 217 6.99 -4.21 -16.67
CA TRP A 217 6.58 -4.19 -18.08
C TRP A 217 6.02 -5.54 -18.53
N ALA A 218 6.67 -6.64 -18.13
CA ALA A 218 6.19 -7.98 -18.42
C ALA A 218 4.83 -8.24 -17.75
N PHE A 219 4.64 -7.78 -16.51
CA PHE A 219 3.35 -7.86 -15.81
C PHE A 219 2.25 -7.08 -16.54
N ILE A 220 2.53 -5.83 -16.96
CA ILE A 220 1.57 -4.99 -17.69
C ILE A 220 1.14 -5.66 -19.00
N VAL A 221 2.10 -6.17 -19.78
CA VAL A 221 1.81 -6.88 -21.03
C VAL A 221 0.99 -8.15 -20.75
N ALA A 222 1.36 -8.93 -19.75
CA ALA A 222 0.62 -10.13 -19.37
C ALA A 222 -0.82 -9.83 -18.93
N LEU A 223 -1.03 -8.73 -18.22
CA LEU A 223 -2.35 -8.28 -17.78
C LEU A 223 -3.25 -7.98 -18.98
N VAL A 224 -2.71 -7.30 -20.00
CA VAL A 224 -3.43 -7.03 -21.27
C VAL A 224 -3.74 -8.33 -22.00
N ILE A 225 -2.78 -9.25 -22.11
CA ILE A 225 -2.98 -10.56 -22.75
C ILE A 225 -4.14 -11.30 -22.06
N ILE A 226 -4.09 -11.44 -20.74
CA ILE A 226 -5.12 -12.15 -19.97
C ILE A 226 -6.48 -11.47 -20.10
N PHE A 227 -6.53 -10.14 -20.07
CA PHE A 227 -7.79 -9.42 -20.29
C PHE A 227 -8.41 -9.77 -21.64
N VAL A 228 -7.66 -9.59 -22.74
CA VAL A 228 -8.17 -9.81 -24.10
C VAL A 228 -8.63 -11.26 -24.29
N VAL A 229 -7.87 -12.21 -23.77
CA VAL A 229 -8.11 -13.64 -23.97
C VAL A 229 -9.28 -14.17 -23.13
N TRP A 230 -9.51 -13.63 -21.94
CA TRP A 230 -10.49 -14.19 -20.99
C TRP A 230 -11.71 -13.31 -20.68
N VAL A 231 -11.73 -12.02 -21.05
CA VAL A 231 -12.81 -11.09 -20.65
C VAL A 231 -14.20 -11.60 -21.04
N VAL A 232 -14.36 -12.12 -22.26
CA VAL A 232 -15.66 -12.59 -22.76
C VAL A 232 -16.24 -13.71 -21.90
N HIS A 233 -15.38 -14.61 -21.40
CA HIS A 233 -15.80 -15.72 -20.52
C HIS A 233 -15.99 -15.30 -19.05
N ASN A 234 -15.55 -14.10 -18.68
CA ASN A 234 -15.61 -13.56 -17.31
C ASN A 234 -16.66 -12.45 -17.13
N LEU A 235 -17.50 -12.20 -18.14
CA LEU A 235 -18.65 -11.33 -17.98
C LEU A 235 -19.61 -11.91 -16.93
N PRO A 236 -20.09 -11.10 -15.96
CA PRO A 236 -21.08 -11.54 -14.99
C PRO A 236 -22.36 -12.00 -15.67
N ASP A 237 -22.92 -13.10 -15.21
CA ASP A 237 -24.17 -13.66 -15.70
C ASP A 237 -25.08 -14.11 -14.55
N ARG A 238 -26.36 -14.40 -14.86
CA ARG A 238 -27.35 -14.77 -13.84
C ARG A 238 -27.00 -16.07 -13.10
N THR A 239 -26.23 -16.98 -13.69
CA THR A 239 -25.79 -18.22 -13.03
C THR A 239 -24.78 -17.94 -11.93
N ASP A 240 -24.03 -16.83 -12.02
CA ASP A 240 -23.10 -16.42 -10.97
C ASP A 240 -23.82 -16.03 -9.67
N LEU A 241 -24.98 -15.37 -9.77
CA LEU A 241 -25.80 -15.03 -8.59
C LEU A 241 -26.28 -16.29 -7.86
N ASN A 242 -26.69 -17.31 -8.60
CA ASN A 242 -27.08 -18.60 -8.03
C ASN A 242 -25.89 -19.33 -7.39
N TRP A 243 -24.71 -19.23 -8.00
CA TRP A 243 -23.47 -19.79 -7.45
C TRP A 243 -23.09 -19.11 -6.13
N LEU A 244 -23.17 -17.78 -6.08
CA LEU A 244 -22.90 -16.97 -4.88
C LEU A 244 -23.92 -17.25 -3.77
N ALA A 245 -25.22 -17.36 -4.11
CA ALA A 245 -26.27 -17.69 -3.15
C ALA A 245 -26.05 -19.06 -2.48
N LYS A 246 -25.39 -20.00 -3.18
CA LYS A 246 -25.02 -21.32 -2.66
C LYS A 246 -23.64 -21.35 -1.99
N GLY A 247 -23.01 -20.19 -1.79
CA GLY A 247 -21.67 -20.08 -1.19
C GLY A 247 -20.60 -20.84 -1.95
N GLY A 248 -20.76 -20.99 -3.27
CA GLY A 248 -19.83 -21.72 -4.12
C GLY A 248 -19.72 -23.23 -3.88
N GLY A 249 -20.69 -23.83 -3.18
CA GLY A 249 -20.65 -25.26 -2.85
C GLY A 249 -19.69 -25.61 -1.70
N ILE A 250 -19.03 -24.62 -1.08
CA ILE A 250 -18.09 -24.86 0.02
C ILE A 250 -18.81 -25.36 1.29
N PHE A 251 -20.03 -24.88 1.52
CA PHE A 251 -20.84 -25.19 2.70
C PHE A 251 -22.05 -26.09 2.42
N SER A 252 -22.27 -26.51 1.17
CA SER A 252 -23.39 -27.37 0.77
C SER A 252 -22.84 -28.60 0.03
N LYS A 253 -23.47 -29.77 0.16
CA LYS A 253 -23.02 -31.03 -0.47
C LYS A 253 -23.16 -31.06 -2.01
N GLY A 254 -23.42 -29.94 -2.67
CA GLY A 254 -23.61 -29.87 -4.12
C GLY A 254 -22.74 -28.81 -4.76
N HIS A 255 -22.21 -29.14 -5.95
CA HIS A 255 -21.47 -28.20 -6.79
C HIS A 255 -22.45 -27.37 -7.62
N PRO A 256 -22.53 -26.04 -7.44
CA PRO A 256 -23.42 -25.23 -8.24
C PRO A 256 -22.96 -25.24 -9.71
N PRO A 257 -23.89 -25.40 -10.67
CA PRO A 257 -23.55 -25.46 -12.08
C PRO A 257 -22.82 -24.18 -12.51
N ALA A 258 -21.73 -24.33 -13.26
CA ALA A 258 -20.90 -23.22 -13.73
C ALA A 258 -20.43 -23.45 -15.17
N LYS A 259 -20.21 -22.34 -15.88
CA LYS A 259 -19.62 -22.31 -17.22
C LYS A 259 -18.08 -22.45 -17.15
N LYS A 260 -17.35 -22.01 -18.17
CA LYS A 260 -15.88 -22.08 -18.24
C LYS A 260 -15.21 -21.48 -16.99
N PHE A 261 -15.79 -20.42 -16.43
CA PHE A 261 -15.40 -19.86 -15.13
C PHE A 261 -16.60 -19.79 -14.20
N ASN A 262 -16.39 -20.12 -12.91
CA ASN A 262 -17.39 -19.91 -11.86
C ASN A 262 -17.33 -18.48 -11.30
N ALA A 263 -18.33 -18.08 -10.51
CA ALA A 263 -18.43 -16.72 -9.99
C ALA A 263 -17.18 -16.31 -9.16
N GLY A 264 -16.63 -17.20 -8.35
CA GLY A 264 -15.40 -16.95 -7.59
C GLY A 264 -14.19 -16.67 -8.49
N GLN A 265 -14.02 -17.45 -9.56
CA GLN A 265 -12.98 -17.22 -10.57
C GLN A 265 -13.18 -15.90 -11.31
N LYS A 266 -14.42 -15.52 -11.63
CA LYS A 266 -14.74 -14.22 -12.24
C LYS A 266 -14.41 -13.05 -11.31
N LEU A 267 -14.70 -13.18 -10.02
CA LEU A 267 -14.31 -12.17 -9.01
C LEU A 267 -12.79 -12.01 -8.93
N ILE A 268 -12.03 -13.11 -8.94
CA ILE A 268 -10.57 -13.05 -8.98
C ILE A 268 -10.08 -12.40 -10.27
N PHE A 269 -10.65 -12.77 -11.43
CA PHE A 269 -10.31 -12.15 -12.71
C PHE A 269 -10.48 -10.63 -12.65
N TRP A 270 -11.66 -10.13 -12.27
CA TRP A 270 -11.90 -8.69 -12.18
C TRP A 270 -11.06 -8.00 -11.12
N SER A 271 -10.80 -8.66 -9.98
CA SER A 271 -9.88 -8.14 -8.95
C SER A 271 -8.48 -7.96 -9.52
N VAL A 272 -7.94 -8.96 -10.22
CA VAL A 272 -6.61 -8.88 -10.83
C VAL A 272 -6.57 -7.82 -11.94
N ILE A 273 -7.58 -7.74 -12.80
CA ILE A 273 -7.63 -6.74 -13.88
C ILE A 273 -7.70 -5.31 -13.31
N ILE A 274 -8.61 -5.05 -12.37
CA ILE A 274 -8.83 -3.70 -11.83
C ILE A 274 -7.67 -3.29 -10.92
N LEU A 275 -7.33 -4.13 -9.93
CA LEU A 275 -6.28 -3.80 -8.98
C LEU A 275 -4.90 -3.85 -9.65
N GLY A 276 -4.64 -4.84 -10.50
CA GLY A 276 -3.40 -4.92 -11.29
C GLY A 276 -3.25 -3.75 -12.26
N GLY A 277 -4.34 -3.31 -12.90
CA GLY A 277 -4.35 -2.09 -13.73
C GLY A 277 -4.08 -0.83 -12.91
N SER A 278 -4.66 -0.73 -11.72
CA SER A 278 -4.45 0.39 -10.79
C SER A 278 -3.00 0.47 -10.28
N ILE A 279 -2.41 -0.67 -9.89
CA ILE A 279 -0.99 -0.79 -9.52
C ILE A 279 -0.10 -0.44 -10.71
N SER A 280 -0.43 -0.91 -11.91
CA SER A 280 0.32 -0.60 -13.13
C SER A 280 0.33 0.90 -13.42
N LEU A 281 -0.83 1.56 -13.34
CA LEU A 281 -0.96 2.99 -13.59
C LEU A 281 -0.20 3.82 -12.55
N THR A 282 -0.34 3.50 -11.27
CA THR A 282 0.42 4.18 -10.20
C THR A 282 1.92 3.87 -10.26
N GLY A 283 2.31 2.66 -10.69
CA GLY A 283 3.71 2.29 -10.91
C GLY A 283 4.35 3.08 -12.04
N LEU A 284 3.62 3.27 -13.15
CA LEU A 284 4.05 4.16 -14.24
C LEU A 284 4.16 5.62 -13.77
N SER A 285 3.21 6.09 -12.96
CA SER A 285 3.29 7.44 -12.36
C SER A 285 4.53 7.61 -11.49
N LEU A 286 4.92 6.58 -10.73
CA LEU A 286 6.15 6.60 -9.94
C LEU A 286 7.43 6.53 -10.78
N LEU A 287 7.39 5.96 -11.98
CA LEU A 287 8.51 5.96 -12.93
C LEU A 287 8.64 7.29 -13.67
N PHE A 288 7.52 7.95 -13.95
CA PHE A 288 7.44 9.21 -14.70
C PHE A 288 6.69 10.31 -13.90
N PRO A 289 7.20 10.70 -12.70
CA PRO A 289 6.46 11.54 -11.77
C PRO A 289 6.20 12.97 -12.25
N PHE A 290 6.92 13.42 -13.28
CA PHE A 290 6.77 14.75 -13.85
C PHE A 290 5.86 14.76 -15.09
N ASP A 291 5.62 13.60 -15.70
CA ASP A 291 4.84 13.46 -16.94
C ASP A 291 3.47 12.82 -16.71
N LEU A 292 3.35 11.95 -15.70
CA LEU A 292 2.12 11.20 -15.41
C LEU A 292 1.61 11.48 -13.99
N GLN A 293 0.92 12.61 -13.86
CA GLN A 293 0.23 13.03 -12.63
C GLN A 293 -1.17 12.41 -12.58
N LEU A 294 -1.50 11.77 -11.46
CA LEU A 294 -2.76 11.02 -11.34
C LEU A 294 -3.72 11.68 -10.34
N PHE A 295 -3.21 12.19 -9.22
CA PHE A 295 -4.05 12.57 -8.09
C PHE A 295 -4.59 13.98 -8.22
N GLY A 296 -3.78 14.96 -8.59
CA GLY A 296 -4.19 16.35 -8.80
C GLY A 296 -5.33 16.45 -9.82
N PRO A 297 -5.21 15.86 -11.03
CA PRO A 297 -6.30 15.81 -12.00
C PRO A 297 -7.54 15.06 -11.50
N THR A 298 -7.36 14.01 -10.69
CA THR A 298 -8.48 13.28 -10.09
C THR A 298 -9.19 14.12 -9.03
N PHE A 299 -8.45 14.81 -8.17
CA PHE A 299 -8.96 15.70 -7.13
C PHE A 299 -9.72 16.87 -7.75
N ALA A 300 -9.21 17.46 -8.84
CA ALA A 300 -9.93 18.49 -9.59
C ALA A 300 -11.31 17.99 -10.08
N LYS A 301 -11.37 16.77 -10.62
CA LYS A 301 -12.64 16.16 -11.08
C LYS A 301 -13.58 15.86 -9.91
N LEU A 302 -13.06 15.40 -8.77
CA LEU A 302 -13.85 15.14 -7.57
C LEU A 302 -14.45 16.41 -6.99
N ASN A 303 -13.66 17.48 -6.91
CA ASN A 303 -14.14 18.80 -6.48
C ASN A 303 -15.22 19.33 -7.44
N ALA A 304 -15.04 19.14 -8.76
CA ALA A 304 -16.01 19.60 -9.76
C ALA A 304 -17.41 18.95 -9.62
N ILE A 305 -17.49 17.73 -9.09
CA ILE A 305 -18.77 17.06 -8.80
C ILE A 305 -19.23 17.23 -7.35
N GLY A 306 -18.50 18.01 -6.54
CA GLY A 306 -18.79 18.23 -5.12
C GLY A 306 -18.61 17.00 -4.25
N ALA A 307 -17.85 15.99 -4.69
CA ALA A 307 -17.69 14.73 -3.98
C ALA A 307 -17.16 14.88 -2.55
N PRO A 308 -16.17 15.76 -2.25
CA PRO A 308 -15.74 15.97 -0.87
C PRO A 308 -16.88 16.45 0.05
N GLY A 309 -17.77 17.29 -0.47
CA GLY A 309 -18.94 17.79 0.27
C GLY A 309 -19.93 16.71 0.69
N TRP A 310 -20.01 15.58 -0.03
CA TRP A 310 -20.87 14.44 0.35
C TRP A 310 -20.48 13.82 1.69
N PHE A 311 -19.23 14.02 2.11
CA PHE A 311 -18.67 13.51 3.36
C PHE A 311 -18.36 14.63 4.36
N GLY A 312 -18.84 15.86 4.11
CA GLY A 312 -18.54 17.02 4.95
C GLY A 312 -17.07 17.45 4.91
N MET A 313 -16.33 17.07 3.86
CA MET A 313 -14.94 17.46 3.66
C MET A 313 -14.83 18.73 2.83
N ALA A 314 -13.78 19.51 3.06
CA ALA A 314 -13.38 20.61 2.19
C ALA A 314 -12.85 20.07 0.85
N ASP A 315 -12.77 20.94 -0.15
CA ASP A 315 -12.19 20.63 -1.45
C ASP A 315 -10.76 20.11 -1.32
N LEU A 316 -10.44 19.09 -2.12
CA LEU A 316 -9.11 18.51 -2.17
C LEU A 316 -8.14 19.43 -2.91
N SER A 317 -6.87 19.48 -2.49
CA SER A 317 -5.86 20.28 -3.19
C SER A 317 -5.56 19.70 -4.57
N ALA A 318 -6.08 20.32 -5.63
CA ALA A 318 -5.85 19.88 -7.02
C ALA A 318 -4.47 20.29 -7.57
N THR A 319 -3.79 21.23 -6.92
CA THR A 319 -2.46 21.73 -7.31
C THR A 319 -1.39 21.07 -6.45
N LEU A 320 -1.09 19.81 -6.76
CA LEU A 320 -0.08 19.04 -6.04
C LEU A 320 1.33 19.31 -6.61
N SER A 321 2.33 19.38 -5.73
CA SER A 321 3.73 19.28 -6.12
C SER A 321 4.06 17.86 -6.61
N PRO A 322 5.11 17.68 -7.44
CA PRO A 322 5.53 16.36 -7.88
C PRO A 322 5.80 15.38 -6.73
N GLN A 323 6.31 15.88 -5.60
CA GLN A 323 6.57 15.08 -4.41
C GLN A 323 5.27 14.60 -3.75
N GLU A 324 4.25 15.46 -3.64
CA GLU A 324 2.94 15.08 -3.10
C GLU A 324 2.24 14.07 -4.01
N GLU A 325 2.29 14.26 -5.33
CA GLU A 325 1.81 13.27 -6.30
C GLU A 325 2.47 11.90 -6.08
N MET A 326 3.80 11.88 -5.94
CA MET A 326 4.54 10.64 -5.66
C MET A 326 4.15 10.02 -4.32
N GLN A 327 3.87 10.80 -3.29
CA GLN A 327 3.44 10.30 -1.98
C GLN A 327 2.08 9.60 -2.07
N PHE A 328 1.10 10.23 -2.74
CA PHE A 328 -0.21 9.63 -2.97
C PHE A 328 -0.11 8.38 -3.87
N ALA A 329 0.67 8.46 -4.96
CA ALA A 329 0.89 7.32 -5.86
C ALA A 329 1.54 6.15 -5.13
N GLN A 330 2.58 6.40 -4.34
CA GLN A 330 3.27 5.36 -3.58
C GLN A 330 2.35 4.73 -2.54
N LEU A 331 1.55 5.54 -1.85
CA LEU A 331 0.61 5.06 -0.84
C LEU A 331 -0.46 4.17 -1.47
N TRP A 332 -1.12 4.65 -2.51
CA TRP A 332 -2.14 3.90 -3.23
C TRP A 332 -1.57 2.61 -3.82
N HIS A 333 -0.41 2.70 -4.48
CA HIS A 333 0.27 1.54 -5.05
C HIS A 333 0.56 0.47 -3.99
N ALA A 334 1.06 0.87 -2.82
CA ALA A 334 1.36 -0.06 -1.74
C ALA A 334 0.10 -0.71 -1.14
N ILE A 335 -0.95 0.08 -0.86
CA ILE A 335 -2.22 -0.44 -0.30
C ILE A 335 -2.86 -1.44 -1.26
N VAL A 336 -3.02 -1.06 -2.54
CA VAL A 336 -3.64 -1.92 -3.54
C VAL A 336 -2.80 -3.17 -3.79
N SER A 337 -1.46 -3.05 -3.76
CA SER A 337 -0.57 -4.21 -3.87
C SER A 337 -0.74 -5.19 -2.72
N LEU A 338 -0.83 -4.71 -1.47
CA LEU A 338 -1.05 -5.59 -0.31
C LEU A 338 -2.38 -6.33 -0.39
N VAL A 339 -3.45 -5.64 -0.81
CA VAL A 339 -4.76 -6.26 -1.04
C VAL A 339 -4.68 -7.32 -2.15
N LEU A 340 -4.04 -7.00 -3.27
CA LEU A 340 -3.90 -7.94 -4.38
C LEU A 340 -3.05 -9.16 -3.99
N ILE A 341 -1.97 -8.97 -3.23
CA ILE A 341 -1.16 -10.10 -2.70
C ILE A 341 -2.03 -11.03 -1.84
N ALA A 342 -2.86 -10.49 -0.94
CA ALA A 342 -3.75 -11.29 -0.13
C ALA A 342 -4.76 -12.10 -0.96
N ILE A 343 -5.35 -11.47 -1.99
CA ILE A 343 -6.24 -12.16 -2.95
C ILE A 343 -5.50 -13.26 -3.70
N VAL A 344 -4.27 -12.98 -4.14
CA VAL A 344 -3.44 -13.96 -4.86
C VAL A 344 -3.03 -15.13 -3.97
N PHE A 345 -2.81 -14.95 -2.67
CA PHE A 345 -2.63 -16.09 -1.75
C PHE A 345 -3.83 -17.03 -1.75
N ALA A 346 -5.05 -16.48 -1.68
CA ALA A 346 -6.27 -17.29 -1.76
C ALA A 346 -6.42 -17.97 -3.13
N HIS A 347 -6.08 -17.27 -4.21
CA HIS A 347 -6.09 -17.84 -5.57
C HIS A 347 -5.10 -19.00 -5.72
N ILE A 348 -3.85 -18.82 -5.28
CA ILE A 348 -2.83 -19.87 -5.29
C ILE A 348 -3.28 -21.05 -4.45
N TYR A 349 -3.85 -20.80 -3.26
CA TYR A 349 -4.37 -21.86 -2.40
C TYR A 349 -5.40 -22.73 -3.12
N ILE A 350 -6.46 -22.14 -3.67
CA ILE A 350 -7.52 -22.90 -4.36
C ILE A 350 -7.00 -23.55 -5.65
N GLY A 351 -6.13 -22.87 -6.39
CA GLY A 351 -5.56 -23.37 -7.65
C GLY A 351 -4.48 -24.45 -7.49
N SER A 352 -4.04 -24.77 -6.27
CA SER A 352 -2.97 -25.74 -6.03
C SER A 352 -3.29 -26.75 -4.93
N VAL A 353 -3.09 -26.38 -3.67
CA VAL A 353 -3.16 -27.28 -2.51
C VAL A 353 -4.58 -27.49 -2.02
N GLY A 354 -5.46 -26.50 -2.19
CA GLY A 354 -6.83 -26.49 -1.69
C GLY A 354 -7.79 -27.38 -2.47
N MET A 355 -7.52 -27.63 -3.75
CA MET A 355 -8.38 -28.42 -4.64
C MET A 355 -7.57 -29.45 -5.44
N GLU A 356 -8.06 -30.68 -5.49
CA GLU A 356 -7.45 -31.75 -6.28
C GLU A 356 -7.65 -31.50 -7.78
N GLY A 357 -6.62 -31.75 -8.60
CA GLY A 357 -6.69 -31.61 -10.06
C GLY A 357 -6.72 -30.18 -10.59
N ALA A 358 -6.97 -29.17 -9.75
CA ALA A 358 -7.07 -27.77 -10.17
C ALA A 358 -5.77 -27.25 -10.82
N PHE A 359 -4.60 -27.64 -10.30
CA PHE A 359 -3.31 -27.24 -10.85
C PHE A 359 -3.10 -27.71 -12.30
N ASP A 360 -3.63 -28.89 -12.67
CA ASP A 360 -3.44 -29.47 -14.00
C ASP A 360 -4.02 -28.59 -15.10
N ALA A 361 -5.05 -27.80 -14.78
CA ALA A 361 -5.64 -26.81 -15.66
C ALA A 361 -4.59 -25.81 -16.18
N MET A 362 -3.71 -25.31 -15.31
CA MET A 362 -2.66 -24.35 -15.70
C MET A 362 -1.31 -24.99 -15.98
N GLY A 363 -1.02 -26.14 -15.36
CA GLY A 363 0.21 -26.90 -15.61
C GLY A 363 0.19 -27.52 -17.00
N THR A 364 -0.82 -28.33 -17.31
CA THR A 364 -0.89 -29.11 -18.56
C THR A 364 -1.91 -28.56 -19.56
N GLY A 365 -2.86 -27.73 -19.13
CA GLY A 365 -3.96 -27.26 -19.96
C GLY A 365 -5.15 -28.22 -20.00
N GLN A 366 -5.00 -29.41 -19.41
CA GLN A 366 -5.95 -30.51 -19.46
C GLN A 366 -6.46 -30.80 -18.04
N VAL A 367 -7.76 -31.03 -17.88
CA VAL A 367 -8.39 -31.39 -16.61
C VAL A 367 -9.08 -32.74 -16.73
N GLU A 368 -9.21 -33.45 -15.62
CA GLU A 368 -9.96 -34.70 -15.56
C GLU A 368 -11.46 -34.42 -15.80
N GLU A 369 -12.13 -35.30 -16.55
CA GLU A 369 -13.52 -35.09 -17.00
C GLU A 369 -14.53 -35.02 -15.85
N GLN A 370 -14.43 -35.88 -14.84
CA GLN A 370 -15.26 -35.86 -13.64
C GLN A 370 -15.05 -34.56 -12.83
N TRP A 371 -13.81 -34.12 -12.64
CA TRP A 371 -13.54 -32.81 -12.00
C TRP A 371 -14.24 -31.68 -12.74
N ALA A 372 -14.20 -31.70 -14.07
CA ALA A 372 -14.85 -30.69 -14.89
C ALA A 372 -16.38 -30.76 -14.80
N ARG A 373 -16.97 -31.96 -14.72
CA ARG A 373 -18.42 -32.14 -14.52
C ARG A 373 -18.87 -31.59 -13.19
N GLU A 374 -18.10 -31.82 -12.13
CA GLU A 374 -18.39 -31.29 -10.79
C GLU A 374 -18.33 -29.76 -10.77
N HIS A 375 -17.20 -29.19 -11.20
CA HIS A 375 -16.93 -27.76 -10.96
C HIS A 375 -17.44 -26.85 -12.08
N HIS A 376 -17.70 -27.42 -13.26
CA HIS A 376 -17.95 -26.70 -14.51
C HIS A 376 -18.94 -27.45 -15.43
N SER A 377 -20.00 -28.02 -14.87
CA SER A 377 -20.98 -28.86 -15.59
C SER A 377 -21.48 -28.25 -16.91
N LEU A 378 -21.90 -26.97 -16.90
CA LEU A 378 -22.42 -26.30 -18.08
C LEU A 378 -21.39 -26.21 -19.20
N TRP A 379 -20.11 -26.02 -18.85
CA TRP A 379 -19.03 -26.00 -19.82
C TRP A 379 -18.74 -27.38 -20.40
N VAL A 380 -18.81 -28.44 -19.59
CA VAL A 380 -18.65 -29.82 -20.09
C VAL A 380 -19.76 -30.16 -21.08
N ASP A 381 -21.00 -29.75 -20.79
CA ASP A 381 -22.15 -29.97 -21.67
C ASP A 381 -21.94 -29.25 -23.01
N GLU A 382 -21.46 -28.00 -23.00
CA GLU A 382 -21.11 -27.24 -24.22
C GLU A 382 -20.02 -27.93 -25.05
N VAL A 383 -18.93 -28.39 -24.43
CA VAL A 383 -17.82 -29.05 -25.12
C VAL A 383 -18.23 -30.42 -25.66
N THR A 384 -19.07 -31.14 -24.93
CA THR A 384 -19.57 -32.46 -25.34
C THR A 384 -20.57 -32.34 -26.49
N ALA A 385 -21.44 -31.33 -26.46
CA ALA A 385 -22.39 -31.05 -27.55
C ALA A 385 -21.68 -30.60 -28.84
N GLN A 386 -20.51 -29.96 -28.75
CA GLN A 386 -19.72 -29.53 -29.89
C GLN A 386 -18.87 -30.64 -30.54
N LYS A 387 -18.66 -31.79 -29.88
CA LYS A 387 -18.04 -32.96 -30.51
C LYS A 387 -19.08 -33.68 -31.37
N PRO A 388 -19.00 -33.65 -32.71
CA PRO A 388 -19.90 -34.45 -33.54
C PRO A 388 -19.68 -35.92 -33.20
N ALA A 389 -20.76 -36.69 -33.06
CA ALA A 389 -20.71 -38.14 -32.96
C ALA A 389 -19.89 -38.70 -34.13
N THR A 390 -18.61 -38.98 -33.90
CA THR A 390 -17.71 -39.50 -34.92
C THR A 390 -17.98 -40.99 -35.03
N THR A 391 -18.92 -41.34 -35.91
CA THR A 391 -19.02 -42.59 -36.67
C THR A 391 -18.70 -43.90 -35.93
N THR A 392 -19.73 -44.58 -35.42
CA THR A 392 -19.87 -46.02 -35.59
C THR A 392 -20.54 -46.27 -36.94
N LYS A 393 -19.73 -46.37 -38.00
CA LYS A 393 -20.10 -47.20 -39.15
C LYS A 393 -19.42 -48.54 -38.91
N GLU A 394 -20.19 -49.48 -38.39
CA GLU A 394 -19.85 -50.89 -38.42
C GLU A 394 -19.67 -51.30 -39.89
N ALA A 395 -18.60 -52.03 -40.16
CA ALA A 395 -18.31 -52.70 -41.43
C ALA A 395 -18.44 -54.21 -41.21
#